data_AF-X0WCG9-F1
#
_entry.id   AF-X0WCG9-F1
#
_cell.length_a   1.000
_cell.length_b   1.000
_cell.length_c   1.000
_cell.angle_alpha   90.00
_cell.angle_beta   90.00
_cell.angle_gamma   90.00
#
_symmetry.space_group_name_H-M   'P 1'
#
loop_
_entity.id
_entity.type
_entity.pdbx_description
1 polymer ?
#
loop_
_entity_poly.entity_id
_entity_poly.type
_entity_poly.pdbx_seq_one_letter_code
_entity_poly.pdbx_strand_id
1 'polypeptide(L)'
;GLIKGGRVDRFIYTEGIKGKAVRVEDKYKYIRWKRGFARTWLSVDGTVERQKVEEELYDLKNDAEEENNLAGKDTKLLQQMRNLLGDFTIKEPMVNRLIFTPGDDTFSGNIEAEGKIIILKTVDPPSEIHLAEDLKNLRFKITPRGSRTELLFEVQPPGAAVKISIYINGKKLSKEKILIGALSLPLKPNPMWIDAREDNPILKADPFDPFDKLRANACWPPEDTRGPWVHFSRIPYEDWTHPVRRKTKITNLGVRGVLEGWGYISPNE
;
A
#
# COMPACT_ATOMS: atom_id res chain seq x y z
N GLY A 1 2.89 -13.55 -24.26
CA GLY A 1 3.91 -12.97 -25.15
C GLY A 1 3.23 -12.06 -26.14
N LEU A 2 3.39 -10.75 -25.97
CA LEU A 2 2.81 -9.71 -26.83
C LEU A 2 3.92 -8.73 -27.20
N ILE A 3 4.93 -9.24 -27.91
CA ILE A 3 5.84 -8.42 -28.72
C ILE A 3 6.17 -9.26 -29.96
N LYS A 4 5.40 -9.07 -31.02
CA LYS A 4 5.80 -9.43 -32.39
C LYS A 4 5.29 -8.34 -33.34
N GLY A 5 6.23 -7.57 -33.88
CA GLY A 5 6.00 -6.72 -35.05
C GLY A 5 5.66 -5.26 -34.74
N GLY A 6 6.68 -4.44 -34.47
CA GLY A 6 6.81 -3.09 -35.03
C GLY A 6 5.77 -2.00 -34.72
N ARG A 7 4.72 -2.26 -33.93
CA ARG A 7 3.86 -1.22 -33.34
C ARG A 7 3.96 -1.33 -31.82
N VAL A 8 4.30 -0.22 -31.18
CA VAL A 8 4.11 -0.09 -29.74
C VAL A 8 2.61 0.06 -29.55
N ASP A 9 1.95 -0.98 -29.07
CA ASP A 9 0.52 -0.91 -28.71
C ASP A 9 0.32 0.34 -27.84
N ARG A 10 -0.59 1.24 -28.26
CA ARG A 10 -0.81 2.50 -27.54
C ARG A 10 -1.70 2.23 -26.34
N PHE A 11 -1.11 2.28 -25.15
CA PHE A 11 -1.83 2.19 -23.89
C PHE A 11 -2.04 3.57 -23.28
N ILE A 12 -3.24 3.81 -22.76
CA ILE A 12 -3.53 4.99 -21.92
C ILE A 12 -3.99 4.47 -20.56
N TYR A 13 -3.18 4.69 -19.53
CA TYR A 13 -3.54 4.44 -18.15
C TYR A 13 -4.09 5.73 -17.53
N THR A 14 -5.21 5.63 -16.83
CA THR A 14 -5.75 6.72 -16.03
C THR A 14 -6.07 6.25 -14.62
N GLU A 15 -5.83 7.13 -13.67
CA GLU A 15 -6.08 6.88 -12.26
C GLU A 15 -6.73 8.11 -11.64
N GLY A 16 -7.82 7.88 -10.92
CA GLY A 16 -8.52 8.90 -10.18
C GLY A 16 -8.98 8.40 -8.82
N ILE A 17 -9.48 9.33 -8.00
CA ILE A 17 -9.94 9.06 -6.63
C ILE A 17 -10.94 7.89 -6.56
N LYS A 18 -11.78 7.75 -7.60
CA LYS A 18 -12.88 6.77 -7.63
C LYS A 18 -12.51 5.44 -8.28
N GLY A 19 -11.41 5.35 -9.04
CA GLY A 19 -11.08 4.15 -9.80
C GLY A 19 -9.87 4.31 -10.72
N LYS A 20 -9.47 3.20 -11.34
CA LYS A 20 -8.37 3.11 -12.30
C LYS A 20 -8.92 2.61 -13.63
N ALA A 21 -8.31 3.00 -14.73
CA ALA A 21 -8.68 2.54 -16.04
C ALA A 21 -7.47 2.36 -16.97
N VAL A 22 -7.65 1.51 -17.97
CA VAL A 22 -6.69 1.32 -19.05
C VAL A 22 -7.44 1.25 -20.37
N ARG A 23 -6.91 1.95 -21.38
CA ARG A 23 -7.39 1.92 -22.77
C ARG A 23 -6.31 1.35 -23.67
N VAL A 24 -6.70 0.44 -24.55
CA VAL A 24 -5.81 -0.29 -25.47
C VAL A 24 -6.19 0.09 -26.90
N GLU A 25 -5.27 0.76 -27.60
CA GLU A 25 -5.32 1.00 -29.05
C GLU A 25 -6.68 1.53 -29.58
N ASP A 26 -7.35 2.36 -28.78
CA ASP A 26 -8.70 2.88 -29.08
C ASP A 26 -9.77 1.80 -29.31
N LYS A 27 -9.48 0.55 -28.95
CA LYS A 27 -10.34 -0.60 -29.14
C LYS A 27 -11.04 -0.99 -27.85
N TYR A 28 -10.30 -1.11 -26.75
CA TYR A 28 -10.88 -1.54 -25.48
C TYR A 28 -10.63 -0.50 -24.40
N LYS A 29 -11.64 -0.28 -23.57
CA LYS A 29 -11.55 0.51 -22.34
C LYS A 29 -11.97 -0.35 -21.17
N TYR A 30 -11.12 -0.44 -20.18
CA TYR A 30 -11.40 -1.14 -18.94
C TYR A 30 -11.31 -0.19 -17.77
N ILE A 31 -12.31 -0.21 -16.89
CA ILE A 31 -12.41 0.61 -15.68
C ILE A 31 -12.63 -0.32 -14.50
N ARG A 32 -11.88 -0.08 -13.42
CA ARG A 32 -12.07 -0.73 -12.13
C ARG A 32 -12.32 0.33 -11.07
N TRP A 33 -13.51 0.30 -10.48
CA TRP A 33 -13.91 1.21 -9.44
C TRP A 33 -13.36 0.76 -8.08
N LYS A 34 -13.03 1.72 -7.21
CA LYS A 34 -12.73 1.42 -5.82
C LYS A 34 -14.01 0.91 -5.13
N ARG A 35 -13.86 0.01 -4.14
CA ARG A 35 -15.00 -0.50 -3.36
C ARG A 35 -15.78 0.65 -2.73
N GLY A 36 -17.11 0.57 -2.80
CA GLY A 36 -18.02 1.55 -2.20
C GLY A 36 -18.47 2.68 -3.13
N PHE A 37 -17.89 2.80 -4.33
CA PHE A 37 -18.39 3.70 -5.36
C PHE A 37 -19.48 3.01 -6.18
N ALA A 38 -20.58 3.74 -6.42
CA ALA A 38 -21.68 3.31 -7.27
C ALA A 38 -21.89 4.34 -8.39
N ARG A 39 -22.25 3.85 -9.57
CA ARG A 39 -22.75 4.72 -10.64
C ARG A 39 -24.15 5.14 -10.23
N THR A 40 -24.37 6.44 -10.21
CA THR A 40 -25.67 7.03 -9.85
C THR A 40 -26.25 7.64 -11.10
N TRP A 41 -27.41 7.17 -11.51
CA TRP A 41 -28.21 7.76 -12.58
C TRP A 41 -29.30 8.61 -11.93
N LEU A 42 -29.44 9.83 -12.42
CA LEU A 42 -30.58 10.68 -12.09
C LEU A 42 -31.47 10.72 -13.32
N SER A 43 -32.62 10.07 -13.24
CA SER A 43 -33.64 10.12 -14.27
C SER A 43 -34.28 11.50 -14.32
N VAL A 44 -34.88 11.85 -15.46
CA VAL A 44 -35.51 13.17 -15.70
C VAL A 44 -36.65 13.46 -14.71
N ASP A 45 -37.27 12.43 -14.16
CA ASP A 45 -38.30 12.48 -13.11
C ASP A 45 -37.74 12.65 -11.68
N GLY A 46 -36.42 12.74 -11.53
CA GLY A 46 -35.73 12.86 -10.24
C GLY A 46 -35.44 11.52 -9.56
N THR A 47 -35.77 10.38 -10.20
CA THR A 47 -35.48 9.06 -9.63
C THR A 47 -33.97 8.79 -9.66
N VAL A 48 -33.42 8.40 -8.52
CA VAL A 48 -32.00 8.09 -8.36
C VAL A 48 -31.79 6.58 -8.40
N GLU A 49 -31.25 6.07 -9.51
CA GLU A 49 -30.84 4.66 -9.60
C GLU A 49 -29.36 4.52 -9.26
N ARG A 50 -29.06 3.64 -8.30
CA ARG A 50 -27.67 3.34 -7.91
C ARG A 50 -27.31 1.94 -8.35
N GLN A 51 -26.42 1.84 -9.32
CA GLN A 51 -25.84 0.58 -9.72
C GLN A 51 -24.43 0.46 -9.15
N LYS A 52 -24.20 -0.56 -8.32
CA LYS A 52 -22.84 -0.95 -7.93
C LYS A 52 -22.21 -1.65 -9.11
N VAL A 53 -21.32 -0.95 -9.80
CA VAL A 53 -20.51 -1.52 -10.88
C VAL A 53 -19.07 -1.49 -10.39
N GLU A 54 -18.51 -2.65 -10.05
CA GLU A 54 -17.12 -2.73 -9.60
C GLU A 54 -16.16 -2.64 -10.80
N GLU A 55 -16.57 -3.16 -11.96
CA GLU A 55 -15.74 -3.27 -13.16
C GLU A 55 -16.58 -3.00 -14.43
N GLU A 56 -15.99 -2.27 -15.36
CA GLU A 56 -16.58 -1.96 -16.66
C GLU A 56 -15.58 -2.27 -17.78
N LEU A 57 -16.05 -2.90 -18.85
CA LEU A 57 -15.25 -3.23 -20.01
C LEU A 57 -16.04 -2.89 -21.27
N TYR A 58 -15.48 -2.06 -22.15
CA TYR A 58 -16.13 -1.59 -23.36
C TYR A 58 -15.27 -1.86 -24.59
N ASP A 59 -15.91 -2.24 -25.70
CA ASP A 59 -15.31 -2.32 -27.03
C ASP A 59 -15.61 -1.04 -27.80
N LEU A 60 -14.74 -0.05 -27.66
CA LEU A 60 -14.88 1.28 -28.26
C LEU A 60 -14.96 1.25 -29.79
N LYS A 61 -14.52 0.16 -30.44
CA LYS A 61 -14.61 0.04 -31.90
C LYS A 61 -16.05 -0.23 -32.34
N ASN A 62 -16.80 -1.00 -31.55
CA ASN A 62 -18.16 -1.44 -31.87
C ASN A 62 -19.23 -0.76 -31.01
N ASP A 63 -18.82 -0.11 -29.92
CA ASP A 63 -19.65 0.50 -28.88
C ASP A 63 -18.97 1.80 -28.39
N ALA A 64 -18.90 2.79 -29.28
CA ALA A 64 -18.22 4.06 -29.02
C ALA A 64 -18.86 4.87 -27.87
N GLU A 65 -20.16 4.68 -27.66
CA GLU A 65 -20.94 5.34 -26.60
C GLU A 65 -20.88 4.59 -25.25
N GLU A 66 -20.14 3.47 -25.17
CA GLU A 66 -19.94 2.69 -23.94
C GLU A 66 -21.26 2.22 -23.32
N GLU A 67 -22.23 1.83 -24.15
CA GLU A 67 -23.55 1.37 -23.69
C GLU A 67 -23.52 -0.09 -23.24
N ASN A 68 -22.57 -0.88 -23.76
CA ASN A 68 -22.54 -2.32 -23.64
C ASN A 68 -21.37 -2.79 -22.77
N ASN A 69 -21.57 -2.79 -21.45
CA ASN A 69 -20.57 -3.33 -20.53
C ASN A 69 -20.37 -4.85 -20.76
N LEU A 70 -19.18 -5.22 -21.20
CA LEU A 70 -18.73 -6.57 -21.50
C LEU A 70 -18.15 -7.30 -20.28
N ALA A 71 -17.99 -6.65 -19.12
CA ALA A 71 -17.33 -7.26 -17.95
C ALA A 71 -18.04 -8.55 -17.50
N GLY A 72 -19.38 -8.61 -17.60
CA GLY A 72 -20.15 -9.83 -17.31
C GLY A 72 -20.27 -10.82 -18.48
N LYS A 73 -19.84 -10.45 -19.69
CA LYS A 73 -20.08 -11.20 -20.93
C LYS A 73 -18.82 -11.86 -21.48
N ASP A 74 -17.67 -11.18 -21.42
CA ASP A 74 -16.38 -11.70 -21.90
C ASP A 74 -15.37 -11.75 -20.75
N THR A 75 -15.42 -12.86 -20.00
CA THR A 75 -14.57 -13.07 -18.82
C THR A 75 -13.09 -13.22 -19.18
N LYS A 76 -12.78 -13.69 -20.40
CA LYS A 76 -11.40 -13.87 -20.87
C LYS A 76 -10.76 -12.52 -21.17
N LEU A 77 -11.45 -11.66 -21.92
CA LEU A 77 -10.99 -10.30 -22.20
C LEU A 77 -10.91 -9.50 -20.90
N LEU A 78 -11.91 -9.61 -20.02
CA LEU A 78 -11.87 -8.99 -18.70
C LEU A 78 -10.60 -9.38 -17.92
N GLN A 79 -10.25 -10.66 -17.88
CA GLN A 79 -9.04 -11.10 -17.18
C GLN A 79 -7.76 -10.57 -17.83
N GLN A 80 -7.69 -10.50 -19.16
CA GLN A 80 -6.57 -9.87 -19.87
C GLN A 80 -6.43 -8.40 -19.48
N MET A 81 -7.53 -7.67 -19.44
CA MET A 81 -7.56 -6.25 -19.08
C MET A 81 -7.25 -6.02 -17.59
N ARG A 82 -7.66 -6.93 -16.70
CA ARG A 82 -7.26 -6.94 -15.28
C ARG A 82 -5.75 -7.12 -15.13
N ASN A 83 -5.17 -8.07 -15.85
CA ASN A 83 -3.72 -8.31 -15.81
C ASN A 83 -2.96 -7.08 -16.33
N LEU A 84 -3.41 -6.54 -17.47
CA LEU A 84 -2.83 -5.33 -18.05
C LEU A 84 -2.94 -4.13 -17.10
N LEU A 85 -4.10 -3.90 -16.48
CA LEU A 85 -4.26 -2.86 -15.46
C LEU A 85 -3.32 -3.11 -14.27
N GLY A 86 -3.14 -4.37 -13.87
CA GLY A 86 -2.19 -4.79 -12.85
C GLY A 86 -0.74 -4.41 -13.15
N ASP A 87 -0.33 -4.48 -14.42
CA ASP A 87 1.01 -4.05 -14.86
C ASP A 87 1.24 -2.54 -14.69
N PHE A 88 0.16 -1.74 -14.70
CA PHE A 88 0.22 -0.29 -14.37
C PHE A 88 0.03 0.01 -12.88
N THR A 89 -0.71 -0.84 -12.15
CA THR A 89 -1.13 -0.58 -10.76
C THR A 89 0.04 -0.70 -9.76
N ILE A 90 1.13 -1.39 -10.12
CA ILE A 90 2.32 -1.54 -9.27
C ILE A 90 3.35 -0.46 -9.60
N LYS A 91 2.92 0.79 -9.44
CA LYS A 91 3.83 1.96 -9.51
C LYS A 91 3.61 2.95 -8.39
N GLU A 92 2.56 2.79 -7.59
CA GLU A 92 2.38 3.62 -6.41
C GLU A 92 3.45 3.25 -5.37
N PRO A 93 4.26 4.21 -4.90
CA PRO A 93 5.15 3.95 -3.78
C PRO A 93 4.33 3.41 -2.60
N MET A 94 4.87 2.40 -1.92
CA MET A 94 4.26 1.85 -0.72
C MET A 94 5.26 1.97 0.40
N VAL A 95 4.81 2.58 1.49
CA VAL A 95 5.59 2.66 2.71
C VAL A 95 5.32 1.41 3.53
N ASN A 96 6.38 0.65 3.80
CA ASN A 96 6.36 -0.43 4.77
C ASN A 96 6.58 0.17 6.16
N ARG A 97 5.76 -0.24 7.12
CA ARG A 97 5.79 0.24 8.50
C ARG A 97 5.93 -0.95 9.43
N LEU A 98 6.96 -0.90 10.28
CA LEU A 98 7.14 -1.77 11.43
C LEU A 98 6.92 -0.95 12.71
N ILE A 99 6.03 -1.42 13.59
CA ILE A 99 5.74 -0.81 14.89
C ILE A 99 6.15 -1.79 15.98
N PHE A 100 6.96 -1.31 16.91
CA PHE A 100 7.47 -2.08 18.04
C PHE A 100 6.74 -1.67 19.31
N THR A 101 6.31 -2.64 20.12
CA THR A 101 5.68 -2.33 21.40
C THR A 101 6.65 -1.66 22.37
N PRO A 102 6.18 -0.73 23.23
CA PRO A 102 7.01 -0.16 24.30
C PRO A 102 7.47 -1.24 25.27
N GLY A 103 8.67 -1.10 25.82
CA GLY A 103 9.21 -1.96 26.87
C GLY A 103 10.73 -1.97 26.94
N ASP A 104 11.27 -2.75 27.88
CA ASP A 104 12.73 -2.90 28.06
C ASP A 104 13.34 -3.94 27.10
N ASP A 105 12.50 -4.64 26.35
CA ASP A 105 12.92 -5.63 25.37
C ASP A 105 13.64 -4.98 24.18
N THR A 106 14.74 -5.61 23.76
CA THR A 106 15.46 -5.22 22.56
C THR A 106 14.98 -6.05 21.37
N PHE A 107 14.40 -5.38 20.39
CA PHE A 107 14.11 -5.95 19.08
C PHE A 107 15.33 -5.84 18.18
N SER A 108 15.61 -6.88 17.40
CA SER A 108 16.56 -6.82 16.30
C SER A 108 16.03 -7.55 15.09
N GLY A 109 16.58 -7.28 13.92
CA GLY A 109 16.09 -7.94 12.72
C GLY A 109 16.89 -7.68 11.47
N ASN A 110 16.50 -8.40 10.43
CA ASN A 110 17.05 -8.26 9.09
C ASN A 110 15.88 -8.15 8.09
N ILE A 111 15.96 -7.16 7.21
CA ILE A 111 15.05 -6.96 6.09
C ILE A 111 15.87 -7.20 4.82
N GLU A 112 15.48 -8.22 4.06
CA GLU A 112 16.05 -8.58 2.76
C GLU A 112 15.02 -8.22 1.69
N ALA A 113 15.42 -7.46 0.67
CA ALA A 113 14.54 -7.09 -0.43
C ALA A 113 15.11 -7.54 -1.78
N GLU A 114 14.23 -7.95 -2.69
CA GLU A 114 14.63 -8.19 -4.08
C GLU A 114 15.02 -6.87 -4.79
N GLY A 115 14.37 -5.77 -4.36
CA GLY A 115 14.64 -4.39 -4.76
C GLY A 115 15.56 -3.62 -3.79
N LYS A 116 15.71 -2.32 -4.03
CA LYS A 116 16.49 -1.39 -3.19
C LYS A 116 15.62 -0.84 -2.05
N ILE A 117 16.11 -0.90 -0.84
CA ILE A 117 15.50 -0.36 0.37
C ILE A 117 15.86 1.11 0.51
N ILE A 118 14.86 1.94 0.78
CA ILE A 118 15.01 3.36 1.11
C ILE A 118 14.42 3.57 2.51
N ILE A 119 15.24 3.97 3.48
CA ILE A 119 14.76 4.30 4.83
C ILE A 119 14.15 5.69 4.78
N LEU A 120 12.87 5.82 5.15
CA LEU A 120 12.18 7.11 5.12
C LEU A 120 12.26 7.83 6.46
N LYS A 121 12.02 7.11 7.55
CA LYS A 121 11.90 7.70 8.88
C LYS A 121 12.00 6.64 9.96
N THR A 122 12.54 7.05 11.11
CA THR A 122 12.40 6.35 12.38
C THR A 122 11.72 7.28 13.39
N VAL A 123 10.63 6.85 14.01
CA VAL A 123 10.01 7.57 15.15
C VAL A 123 10.57 6.94 16.42
N ASP A 124 11.25 7.74 17.24
CA ASP A 124 12.20 7.31 18.28
C ASP A 124 13.35 6.48 17.69
N PRO A 125 14.53 7.09 17.45
CA PRO A 125 15.55 6.48 16.61
C PRO A 125 16.01 5.11 17.16
N PRO A 126 16.19 4.11 16.28
CA PRO A 126 16.70 2.81 16.64
C PRO A 126 18.05 2.95 17.36
N SER A 127 18.32 2.04 18.29
CA SER A 127 19.63 1.96 18.94
C SER A 127 20.74 1.65 17.92
N GLU A 128 20.41 0.94 16.84
CA GLU A 128 21.31 0.67 15.72
C GLU A 128 20.52 0.48 14.42
N ILE A 129 20.99 1.06 13.32
CA ILE A 129 20.48 0.79 11.98
C ILE A 129 21.65 0.72 11.00
N HIS A 130 21.69 -0.35 10.22
CA HIS A 130 22.75 -0.59 9.25
C HIS A 130 22.14 -1.04 7.93
N LEU A 131 22.22 -0.17 6.92
CA LEU A 131 21.85 -0.47 5.55
C LEU A 131 23.10 -0.87 4.78
N ALA A 132 23.09 -2.07 4.18
CA ALA A 132 24.20 -2.56 3.38
C ALA A 132 24.41 -1.71 2.11
N GLU A 133 25.62 -1.74 1.54
CA GLU A 133 25.99 -0.96 0.34
C GLU A 133 25.14 -1.30 -0.89
N ASP A 134 24.66 -2.54 -1.00
CA ASP A 134 23.77 -2.99 -2.08
C ASP A 134 22.34 -2.44 -1.95
N LEU A 135 22.03 -1.80 -0.81
CA LEU A 135 20.71 -1.33 -0.40
C LEU A 135 19.65 -2.43 -0.36
N LYS A 136 20.01 -3.71 -0.38
CA LYS A 136 19.06 -4.83 -0.36
C LYS A 136 18.89 -5.44 1.02
N ASN A 137 19.80 -5.12 1.93
CA ASN A 137 19.85 -5.68 3.27
C ASN A 137 19.86 -4.57 4.31
N LEU A 138 18.87 -4.55 5.19
CA LEU A 138 18.75 -3.61 6.29
C LEU A 138 18.71 -4.38 7.62
N ARG A 139 19.71 -4.14 8.47
CA ARG A 139 19.76 -4.64 9.84
C ARG A 139 19.35 -3.53 10.80
N PHE A 140 18.60 -3.89 11.83
CA PHE A 140 18.17 -2.94 12.85
C PHE A 140 18.24 -3.53 14.24
N LYS A 141 18.39 -2.66 15.24
CA LYS A 141 18.27 -2.92 16.67
C LYS A 141 17.53 -1.77 17.33
N ILE A 142 16.45 -2.07 18.03
CA ILE A 142 15.49 -1.10 18.56
C ILE A 142 15.16 -1.50 20.01
N THR A 143 15.23 -0.53 20.94
CA THR A 143 14.78 -0.71 22.33
C THR A 143 13.75 0.38 22.64
N PRO A 144 12.43 0.11 22.48
CA PRO A 144 11.39 1.13 22.59
C PRO A 144 11.18 1.60 24.04
N ARG A 145 11.78 2.74 24.43
CA ARG A 145 11.67 3.26 25.80
C ARG A 145 10.46 4.17 25.97
N GLY A 146 9.46 3.72 26.75
CA GLY A 146 8.32 4.55 27.19
C GLY A 146 7.27 4.87 26.12
N SER A 147 7.66 4.92 24.86
CA SER A 147 6.78 5.11 23.69
C SER A 147 7.00 4.04 22.64
N ARG A 148 6.09 4.00 21.66
CA ARG A 148 6.20 3.12 20.50
C ARG A 148 7.30 3.64 19.58
N THR A 149 8.11 2.72 19.09
CA THR A 149 9.10 3.01 18.04
C THR A 149 8.59 2.52 16.70
N GLU A 150 8.88 3.26 15.65
CA GLU A 150 8.49 2.89 14.27
C GLU A 150 9.69 2.93 13.33
N LEU A 151 9.73 1.97 12.40
CA LEU A 151 10.64 1.93 11.27
C LEU A 151 9.84 2.00 9.98
N LEU A 152 10.02 3.08 9.21
CA LEU A 152 9.39 3.30 7.90
C LEU A 152 10.41 3.15 6.79
N PHE A 153 10.10 2.30 5.80
CA PHE A 153 10.96 2.06 4.65
C PHE A 153 10.17 1.77 3.37
N GLU A 154 10.75 2.10 2.23
CA GLU A 154 10.23 1.74 0.90
C GLU A 154 11.13 0.70 0.25
N VAL A 155 10.59 0.03 -0.77
CA VAL A 155 11.38 -0.84 -1.65
C VAL A 155 11.13 -0.44 -3.09
N GLN A 156 12.21 -0.30 -3.86
CA GLN A 156 12.24 0.09 -5.27
C GLN A 156 12.70 -1.09 -6.14
N PRO A 157 11.94 -1.50 -7.17
CA PRO A 157 10.65 -0.94 -7.58
C PRO A 157 9.56 -1.18 -6.53
N PRO A 158 8.52 -0.33 -6.47
CA PRO A 158 7.38 -0.53 -5.59
C PRO A 158 6.84 -1.95 -5.72
N GLY A 159 6.63 -2.59 -4.58
CA GLY A 159 6.07 -3.94 -4.53
C GLY A 159 7.04 -5.09 -4.79
N ALA A 160 8.35 -4.84 -4.92
CA ALA A 160 9.33 -5.92 -4.84
C ALA A 160 9.17 -6.72 -3.53
N ALA A 161 9.46 -8.02 -3.59
CA ALA A 161 9.27 -8.89 -2.44
C ALA A 161 10.25 -8.53 -1.31
N VAL A 162 9.77 -8.70 -0.08
CA VAL A 162 10.54 -8.42 1.13
C VAL A 162 10.45 -9.60 2.08
N LYS A 163 11.57 -9.96 2.65
CA LYS A 163 11.68 -10.95 3.71
C LYS A 163 12.16 -10.27 4.99
N ILE A 164 11.40 -10.44 6.07
CA ILE A 164 11.66 -9.76 7.35
C ILE A 164 11.85 -10.81 8.43
N SER A 165 13.02 -10.81 9.06
CA SER A 165 13.33 -11.66 10.22
C SER A 165 13.39 -10.79 11.46
N ILE A 166 12.68 -11.17 12.53
CA ILE A 166 12.58 -10.39 13.76
C ILE A 166 13.01 -11.24 14.96
N TYR A 167 13.77 -10.63 15.86
CA TYR A 167 14.26 -11.25 17.08
C TYR A 167 13.97 -10.32 18.24
N ILE A 168 13.84 -10.91 19.42
CA ILE A 168 13.70 -10.24 20.69
C ILE A 168 14.72 -10.80 21.66
N ASN A 169 15.56 -9.94 22.22
CA ASN A 169 16.65 -10.32 23.12
C ASN A 169 17.48 -11.49 22.54
N GLY A 170 17.72 -11.47 21.22
CA GLY A 170 18.45 -12.50 20.48
C GLY A 170 17.66 -13.76 20.12
N LYS A 171 16.43 -13.94 20.61
CA LYS A 171 15.55 -15.09 20.29
C LYS A 171 14.59 -14.74 19.16
N LYS A 172 14.33 -15.68 18.27
CA LYS A 172 13.41 -15.48 17.15
C LYS A 172 12.00 -15.21 17.67
N LEU A 173 11.39 -14.11 17.23
CA LEU A 173 10.03 -13.75 17.65
C LEU A 173 9.02 -14.77 17.12
N SER A 174 8.11 -15.24 17.96
CA SER A 174 7.11 -16.24 17.55
C SER A 174 6.04 -15.62 16.64
N LYS A 175 5.36 -16.46 15.85
CA LYS A 175 4.35 -16.02 14.88
C LYS A 175 3.21 -15.23 15.54
N GLU A 176 2.81 -15.64 16.74
CA GLU A 176 1.71 -15.06 17.51
C GLU A 176 2.01 -13.63 17.97
N LYS A 177 3.29 -13.24 17.95
CA LYS A 177 3.77 -11.89 18.31
C LYS A 177 4.08 -11.02 17.10
N ILE A 178 3.79 -11.50 15.89
CA ILE A 178 3.98 -10.79 14.63
C ILE A 178 2.61 -10.50 14.04
N LEU A 179 2.15 -9.27 14.23
CA LEU A 179 0.82 -8.83 13.85
C LEU A 179 0.87 -8.13 12.49
N ILE A 180 -0.15 -8.30 11.66
CA ILE A 180 -0.11 -7.80 10.28
C ILE A 180 -1.42 -7.10 9.89
N GLY A 181 -1.28 -5.99 9.17
CA GLY A 181 -2.37 -5.28 8.49
C GLY A 181 -3.32 -4.56 9.44
N ALA A 182 -4.43 -4.04 8.91
CA ALA A 182 -5.45 -3.30 9.66
C ALA A 182 -6.05 -4.07 10.85
N LEU A 183 -6.14 -5.40 10.76
CA LEU A 183 -6.78 -6.25 11.77
C LEU A 183 -5.80 -6.86 12.77
N SER A 184 -4.49 -6.55 12.67
CA SER A 184 -3.45 -7.03 13.60
C SER A 184 -3.46 -8.55 13.77
N LEU A 185 -3.57 -9.29 12.66
CA LEU A 185 -3.69 -10.75 12.69
C LEU A 185 -2.31 -11.43 12.61
N PRO A 186 -2.06 -12.51 13.38
CA PRO A 186 -0.80 -13.25 13.34
C PRO A 186 -0.73 -14.22 12.16
N LEU A 187 -0.72 -13.69 10.93
CA LEU A 187 -0.91 -14.51 9.73
C LEU A 187 0.38 -15.13 9.19
N LYS A 188 1.52 -14.43 9.29
CA LYS A 188 2.78 -14.85 8.67
C LYS A 188 3.76 -15.41 9.70
N PRO A 189 4.57 -16.43 9.34
CA PRO A 189 5.62 -16.94 10.20
C PRO A 189 6.77 -15.93 10.31
N ASN A 190 7.77 -16.28 11.10
CA ASN A 190 9.07 -15.63 11.11
C ASN A 190 10.09 -16.55 10.43
N PRO A 191 10.83 -16.14 9.39
CA PRO A 191 10.76 -14.84 8.70
C PRO A 191 9.43 -14.66 7.96
N MET A 192 8.97 -13.41 7.90
CA MET A 192 7.82 -13.01 7.10
C MET A 192 8.25 -12.82 5.64
N TRP A 193 7.60 -13.53 4.72
CA TRP A 193 7.71 -13.26 3.29
C TRP A 193 6.51 -12.45 2.83
N ILE A 194 6.80 -11.29 2.24
CA ILE A 194 5.85 -10.25 1.86
C ILE A 194 5.92 -10.03 0.35
N ASP A 195 4.96 -10.58 -0.39
CA ASP A 195 4.78 -10.36 -1.83
C ASP A 195 3.73 -9.26 -2.05
N ALA A 196 4.08 -8.19 -2.77
CA ALA A 196 3.18 -7.07 -2.95
C ALA A 196 2.01 -7.29 -3.89
N ARG A 197 2.01 -8.34 -4.70
CA ARG A 197 0.84 -8.64 -5.54
C ARG A 197 -0.20 -9.41 -4.74
N GLU A 198 0.25 -10.41 -3.99
CA GLU A 198 -0.64 -11.35 -3.32
C GLU A 198 -1.08 -10.88 -1.94
N ASP A 199 -0.17 -10.29 -1.16
CA ASP A 199 -0.43 -9.97 0.24
C ASP A 199 -1.06 -8.57 0.43
N ASN A 200 -1.02 -7.70 -0.59
CA ASN A 200 -1.46 -6.31 -0.45
C ASN A 200 -2.89 -6.14 0.12
N PRO A 201 -3.91 -6.96 -0.23
CA PRO A 201 -5.24 -6.84 0.37
C PRO A 201 -5.25 -7.04 1.91
N ILE A 202 -4.36 -7.86 2.45
CA ILE A 202 -4.28 -8.17 3.89
C ILE A 202 -3.28 -7.29 4.63
N LEU A 203 -2.32 -6.69 3.93
CA LEU A 203 -1.26 -5.86 4.50
C LEU A 203 -1.61 -4.38 4.63
N LYS A 204 -2.66 -3.93 3.93
CA LYS A 204 -3.07 -2.53 3.97
C LYS A 204 -3.32 -2.11 5.42
N ALA A 205 -2.64 -1.03 5.82
CA ALA A 205 -3.04 -0.28 6.99
C ALA A 205 -4.49 0.20 6.80
N ASP A 206 -5.26 0.30 7.89
CA ASP A 206 -6.57 0.91 7.82
C ASP A 206 -6.40 2.38 7.41
N PRO A 207 -6.96 2.86 6.28
CA PRO A 207 -6.89 4.27 5.91
C PRO A 207 -7.65 5.18 6.90
N PHE A 208 -8.54 4.63 7.71
CA PHE A 208 -9.23 5.33 8.79
C PHE A 208 -8.48 5.27 10.10
N ASP A 209 -7.19 4.92 10.04
CA ASP A 209 -6.30 4.80 11.16
C ASP A 209 -6.61 5.82 12.25
N PRO A 210 -7.37 5.41 13.27
CA PRO A 210 -7.93 6.33 14.24
C PRO A 210 -6.87 6.70 15.28
N PHE A 211 -5.58 6.65 14.94
CA PHE A 211 -4.47 6.87 15.88
C PHE A 211 -4.50 8.25 16.56
N ASP A 212 -5.29 9.21 16.05
CA ASP A 212 -5.59 10.48 16.76
C ASP A 212 -6.88 10.47 17.61
N LYS A 213 -7.84 9.55 17.39
CA LYS A 213 -9.14 9.54 18.10
C LYS A 213 -9.43 8.30 18.95
N LEU A 214 -8.81 7.15 18.66
CA LEU A 214 -8.94 5.90 19.41
C LEU A 214 -7.67 5.61 20.24
N ARG A 215 -7.19 6.63 20.97
CA ARG A 215 -6.24 6.45 22.08
C ARG A 215 -6.80 5.59 23.23
N ALA A 216 -8.07 5.17 23.17
CA ALA A 216 -8.75 4.57 24.30
C ALA A 216 -9.04 3.05 24.17
N ASN A 217 -9.77 2.54 23.16
CA ASN A 217 -10.53 1.29 23.43
C ASN A 217 -10.78 0.28 22.30
N ALA A 218 -10.15 0.33 21.12
CA ALA A 218 -10.49 -0.67 20.09
C ALA A 218 -9.30 -1.13 19.26
N CYS A 219 -9.07 -2.45 19.30
CA CYS A 219 -8.32 -3.25 18.32
C CYS A 219 -6.79 -3.28 18.42
N TRP A 220 -6.20 -3.19 19.62
CA TRP A 220 -4.76 -3.36 19.80
C TRP A 220 -4.31 -3.91 21.16
N PRO A 221 -3.48 -4.96 21.15
CA PRO A 221 -3.74 -6.23 20.49
C PRO A 221 -4.66 -7.09 21.39
N PRO A 222 -5.18 -8.24 20.94
CA PRO A 222 -6.10 -9.04 21.77
C PRO A 222 -5.46 -9.39 23.13
N GLU A 223 -6.26 -9.56 24.19
CA GLU A 223 -5.76 -9.67 25.59
C GLU A 223 -4.73 -10.80 25.80
N ASP A 224 -4.63 -11.75 24.87
CA ASP A 224 -3.68 -12.86 24.81
C ASP A 224 -2.28 -12.47 24.28
N THR A 225 -2.13 -11.30 23.67
CA THR A 225 -0.85 -10.77 23.18
C THR A 225 0.01 -10.13 24.28
N ARG A 226 -0.19 -10.49 25.56
CA ARG A 226 0.64 -10.03 26.68
C ARG A 226 2.13 -10.18 26.38
N GLY A 227 2.89 -9.12 26.61
CA GLY A 227 4.32 -9.08 26.36
C GLY A 227 4.69 -8.53 24.98
N PRO A 228 5.94 -8.74 24.55
CA PRO A 228 6.51 -8.06 23.41
C PRO A 228 5.93 -8.52 22.06
N TRP A 229 5.63 -7.58 21.16
CA TRP A 229 5.11 -7.84 19.82
C TRP A 229 5.62 -6.81 18.80
N VAL A 230 5.54 -7.18 17.52
CA VAL A 230 5.80 -6.28 16.37
C VAL A 230 4.61 -6.32 15.43
N HIS A 231 4.24 -5.17 14.90
CA HIS A 231 3.22 -5.06 13.86
C HIS A 231 3.83 -4.59 12.55
N PHE A 232 3.38 -5.21 11.46
CA PHE A 232 3.77 -4.85 10.10
C PHE A 232 2.55 -4.42 9.28
N SER A 233 2.68 -3.32 8.55
CA SER A 233 1.67 -2.87 7.60
C SER A 233 2.29 -2.19 6.39
N ARG A 234 1.51 -2.11 5.30
CA ARG A 234 1.82 -1.29 4.13
C ARG A 234 0.83 -0.14 4.02
N ILE A 235 1.36 1.05 3.83
CA ILE A 235 0.58 2.28 3.66
C ILE A 235 0.72 2.67 2.18
N PRO A 236 -0.38 2.66 1.41
CA PRO A 236 -0.40 3.24 0.06
C PRO A 236 0.02 4.71 0.10
N TYR A 237 0.77 5.18 -0.89
CA TYR A 237 1.21 6.58 -0.95
C TYR A 237 0.05 7.58 -0.91
N GLU A 238 -1.08 7.25 -1.54
CA GLU A 238 -2.29 8.09 -1.52
C GLU A 238 -2.82 8.31 -0.10
N ASP A 239 -2.73 7.29 0.75
CA ASP A 239 -3.10 7.36 2.17
C ASP A 239 -2.04 8.15 2.97
N TRP A 240 -0.77 7.99 2.64
CA TRP A 240 0.30 8.74 3.29
C TRP A 240 0.24 10.26 3.04
N THR A 241 -0.20 10.68 1.84
CA THR A 241 -0.10 12.07 1.38
C THR A 241 -1.39 12.88 1.41
N HIS A 242 -2.55 12.27 1.70
CA HIS A 242 -3.84 12.94 1.57
C HIS A 242 -3.95 14.26 2.39
N PRO A 243 -4.13 15.45 1.75
CA PRO A 243 -4.03 16.77 2.39
C PRO A 243 -5.06 17.05 3.50
N VAL A 244 -6.25 16.43 3.44
CA VAL A 244 -7.27 16.54 4.50
C VAL A 244 -6.75 15.99 5.85
N ARG A 245 -5.71 15.15 5.83
CA ARG A 245 -5.03 14.59 7.02
C ARG A 245 -3.98 15.54 7.63
N ARG A 246 -3.69 16.70 7.02
CA ARG A 246 -2.60 17.65 7.41
C ARG A 246 -3.05 18.94 8.11
N LYS A 247 -4.30 19.03 8.60
CA LYS A 247 -4.74 20.22 9.38
C LYS A 247 -4.09 20.33 10.77
N THR A 248 -3.34 19.32 11.22
CA THR A 248 -2.37 19.44 12.31
C THR A 248 -1.01 19.84 11.72
N LYS A 249 -0.67 21.13 11.91
CA LYS A 249 0.56 21.84 11.50
C LYS A 249 1.76 20.93 11.16
N ILE A 250 2.14 20.93 9.88
CA ILE A 250 3.43 20.42 9.41
C ILE A 250 4.53 21.33 9.94
N THR A 251 5.31 20.86 10.91
CA THR A 251 6.60 21.45 11.30
C THR A 251 7.78 20.54 11.00
N ASN A 252 7.59 19.43 10.26
CA ASN A 252 8.67 18.48 10.01
C ASN A 252 9.34 18.74 8.65
N LEU A 253 10.48 19.44 8.70
CA LEU A 253 11.33 19.83 7.57
C LEU A 253 11.77 18.65 6.68
N GLY A 254 11.89 17.44 7.22
CA GLY A 254 12.28 16.25 6.46
C GLY A 254 11.24 15.80 5.43
N VAL A 255 9.95 15.94 5.75
CA VAL A 255 8.86 15.60 4.82
C VAL A 255 8.71 16.66 3.74
N ARG A 256 8.98 17.94 4.07
CA ARG A 256 9.01 19.03 3.09
C ARG A 256 10.12 18.80 2.06
N GLY A 257 11.34 18.46 2.49
CA GLY A 257 12.46 18.18 1.58
C GLY A 257 12.22 17.01 0.62
N VAL A 258 11.52 15.95 1.06
CA VAL A 258 11.15 14.83 0.18
C VAL A 258 10.11 15.27 -0.87
N LEU A 259 9.12 16.08 -0.48
CA LEU A 259 8.08 16.55 -1.40
C LEU A 259 8.58 17.62 -2.38
N GLU A 260 9.49 18.50 -1.95
CA GLU A 260 10.20 19.44 -2.82
C GLU A 260 11.11 18.71 -3.80
N GLY A 261 11.86 17.70 -3.33
CA GLY A 261 12.74 16.88 -4.17
C GLY A 261 11.99 16.06 -5.23
N TRP A 262 10.69 15.82 -5.04
CA TRP A 262 9.82 15.12 -5.98
C TRP A 262 8.91 16.07 -6.80
N GLY A 263 9.00 17.38 -6.60
CA GLY A 263 8.25 18.39 -7.36
C GLY A 263 6.76 18.51 -7.00
N TYR A 264 6.33 17.95 -5.87
CA TYR A 264 4.93 18.00 -5.44
C TYR A 264 4.54 19.32 -4.74
N ILE A 265 5.52 20.05 -4.23
CA ILE A 265 5.36 21.39 -3.63
C ILE A 265 6.51 22.29 -4.05
N SER A 266 6.24 23.59 -4.21
CA SER A 266 7.26 24.58 -4.52
C SER A 266 8.03 24.98 -3.26
N PRO A 267 9.37 25.20 -3.32
CA PRO A 267 10.17 25.58 -2.16
C PRO A 267 9.70 26.87 -1.45
N ASN A 268 8.84 27.66 -2.07
CA ASN A 268 8.43 29.00 -1.63
C ASN A 268 6.96 29.14 -1.21
N GLU A 269 6.22 28.03 -1.00
CA GLU A 269 4.88 28.01 -0.36
C GLU A 269 4.93 27.52 1.10
#